data_AF-A0A838PM82-F1
#
_entry.id   AF-A0A838PM82-F1
#
_cell.length_a   1.000
_cell.length_b   1.000
_cell.length_c   1.000
_cell.angle_alpha   90.00
_cell.angle_beta   90.00
_cell.angle_gamma   90.00
#
_symmetry.space_group_name_H-M   'P 1'
#
loop_
_entity.id
_entity.type
_entity.pdbx_description
1 polymer ?
#
loop_
_entity_poly.entity_id
_entity_poly.type
_entity_poly.pdbx_seq_one_letter_code
_entity_poly.pdbx_strand_id
1 'polypeptide(L)'
;MGRPRKTETLKAVAAATLKVSVEEPGEVSIEGLGLTAQAAPLAPARFDVLSTTPGRYPVRFRAVPDTESRLLGFVQVVPAPLP
;
A
#
# COMPACT_ATOMS: atom_id res chain seq x y z
N MET A 1 -20.62 11.26 3.23
CA MET A 1 -19.29 11.88 3.47
C MET A 1 -18.26 10.74 3.43
N GLY A 2 -17.44 10.63 2.38
CA GLY A 2 -16.48 9.52 2.25
C GLY A 2 -15.37 9.62 3.30
N ARG A 3 -14.98 8.50 3.94
CA ARG A 3 -13.84 8.50 4.88
C ARG A 3 -12.58 9.01 4.17
N PRO A 4 -11.77 9.89 4.79
CA PRO A 4 -10.53 10.36 4.18
C PRO A 4 -9.63 9.15 3.91
N ARG A 5 -9.07 9.09 2.69
CA ARG A 5 -8.20 7.98 2.29
C ARG A 5 -6.91 8.03 3.09
N LYS A 6 -6.53 6.90 3.69
CA LYS A 6 -5.33 6.81 4.54
C LYS A 6 -4.07 7.00 3.70
N THR A 7 -3.14 7.82 4.17
CA THR A 7 -1.82 7.99 3.55
C THR A 7 -0.75 7.64 4.57
N GLU A 8 0.16 6.74 4.23
CA GLU A 8 1.31 6.34 5.05
C GLU A 8 2.58 6.90 4.43
N THR A 9 3.42 7.58 5.23
CA THR A 9 4.63 8.25 4.74
C THR A 9 5.86 7.43 5.08
N LEU A 10 6.66 7.11 4.06
CA LEU A 10 7.94 6.42 4.17
C LEU A 10 9.07 7.37 3.74
N LYS A 11 10.25 7.22 4.35
CA LYS A 11 11.45 7.91 3.89
C LYS A 11 12.13 7.09 2.79
N ALA A 12 12.62 7.76 1.75
CA ALA A 12 13.40 7.11 0.71
C ALA A 12 14.63 6.41 1.31
N VAL A 13 15.02 5.27 0.73
CA VAL A 13 16.19 4.47 1.15
C VAL A 13 16.06 3.82 2.53
N ALA A 14 15.02 4.15 3.31
CA ALA A 14 14.71 3.46 4.56
C ALA A 14 13.80 2.26 4.28
N ALA A 15 14.28 1.06 4.61
CA ALA A 15 13.44 -0.13 4.56
C ALA A 15 12.28 0.00 5.57
N ALA A 16 11.07 -0.29 5.12
CA ALA A 16 9.88 -0.27 5.96
C ALA A 16 8.93 -1.42 5.59
N THR A 17 8.31 -2.03 6.60
CA THR A 17 7.27 -3.03 6.39
C THR A 17 5.90 -2.39 6.49
N LEU A 18 5.14 -2.41 5.40
CA LEU A 18 3.74 -1.99 5.37
C LEU A 18 2.83 -3.20 5.61
N LYS A 19 1.81 -3.01 6.46
CA LYS A 19 0.75 -3.99 6.72
C LYS A 19 -0.58 -3.41 6.29
N VAL A 20 -1.28 -4.09 5.39
CA VAL A 20 -2.61 -3.69 4.91
C VAL A 20 -3.63 -4.73 5.38
N SER A 21 -4.49 -4.32 6.30
CA SER A 21 -5.61 -5.14 6.78
C SER A 21 -6.84 -4.85 5.92
N VAL A 22 -7.62 -5.89 5.66
CA VAL A 22 -8.81 -5.86 4.81
C VAL A 22 -9.96 -6.56 5.53
N GLU A 23 -11.20 -6.27 5.17
CA GLU A 23 -12.40 -6.87 5.79
C GLU A 23 -12.86 -8.15 5.08
N GLU A 24 -12.31 -8.43 3.89
CA GLU A 24 -12.68 -9.56 3.03
C GLU A 24 -11.44 -10.09 2.29
N PRO A 25 -11.41 -11.37 1.85
CA PRO A 25 -10.30 -11.91 1.07
C PRO A 25 -10.13 -11.21 -0.28
N GLY A 26 -8.87 -10.97 -0.66
CA GLY A 26 -8.56 -10.42 -1.97
C GLY A 26 -7.09 -10.08 -2.15
N GLU A 27 -6.81 -9.34 -3.21
CA GLU A 27 -5.48 -8.92 -3.59
C GLU A 27 -5.28 -7.44 -3.31
N VAL A 28 -4.15 -7.10 -2.68
CA VAL A 28 -3.70 -5.73 -2.47
C VAL A 28 -2.52 -5.45 -3.39
N SER A 29 -2.53 -4.30 -4.05
CA SER A 29 -1.42 -3.83 -4.90
C SER A 29 -0.98 -2.42 -4.50
N ILE A 30 0.32 -2.17 -4.56
CA ILE A 30 0.94 -0.85 -4.45
C ILE A 30 1.47 -0.48 -5.84
N GLU A 31 0.65 0.25 -6.60
CA GLU A 31 0.97 0.56 -7.99
C GLU A 31 2.16 1.52 -8.09
N GLY A 32 2.93 1.39 -9.18
CA GLY A 32 4.17 2.15 -9.36
C GLY A 32 5.35 1.60 -8.55
N LEU A 33 5.12 0.78 -7.52
CA LEU A 33 6.15 -0.05 -6.88
C LEU A 33 6.14 -1.50 -7.38
N GLY A 34 5.11 -1.90 -8.14
CA GLY A 34 5.00 -3.26 -8.69
C GLY A 34 4.80 -4.34 -7.62
N LEU A 35 4.34 -3.95 -6.42
CA LEU A 35 4.16 -4.85 -5.29
C LEU A 35 2.71 -5.32 -5.23
N THR A 36 2.52 -6.63 -5.08
CA THR A 36 1.20 -7.26 -4.95
C THR A 36 1.26 -8.38 -3.92
N ALA A 37 0.23 -8.49 -3.08
CA ALA A 37 0.12 -9.56 -2.09
C ALA A 37 -1.35 -9.90 -1.80
N GLN A 38 -1.60 -11.15 -1.42
CA GLN A 38 -2.91 -11.58 -0.96
C GLN A 38 -3.16 -11.11 0.47
N ALA A 39 -4.42 -10.78 0.77
CA ALA A 39 -4.87 -10.36 2.10
C ALA A 39 -6.21 -11.04 2.43
N ALA A 40 -6.41 -11.30 3.72
CA ALA A 40 -7.67 -11.74 4.29
C ALA A 40 -7.86 -11.12 5.68
N PRO A 41 -9.06 -11.19 6.28
CA PRO A 41 -9.37 -10.50 7.54
C PRO A 41 -8.41 -10.80 8.69
N LEU A 42 -7.94 -12.05 8.78
CA LEU A 42 -7.00 -12.50 9.80
C LEU A 42 -5.57 -12.68 9.27
N ALA A 43 -5.33 -12.35 7.99
CA ALA A 43 -4.04 -12.45 7.32
C ALA A 43 -3.76 -11.19 6.49
N PRO A 44 -3.28 -10.10 7.13
CA PRO A 44 -2.98 -8.85 6.44
C PRO A 44 -1.91 -9.02 5.35
N ALA A 45 -2.05 -8.30 4.24
CA ALA A 45 -0.97 -8.20 3.26
C ALA A 45 0.24 -7.49 3.87
N ARG A 46 1.43 -8.03 3.60
CA ARG A 46 2.71 -7.49 4.07
C ARG A 46 3.59 -7.15 2.88
N PHE A 47 4.17 -5.97 2.93
CA PHE A 47 5.09 -5.48 1.90
C PHE A 47 6.34 -4.96 2.56
N ASP A 48 7.48 -5.50 2.18
CA ASP A 48 8.77 -4.90 2.50
C ASP A 48 9.10 -3.89 1.39
N VAL A 49 9.07 -2.62 1.76
CA VAL A 49 9.25 -1.50 0.85
C VAL A 49 10.62 -0.88 1.08
N LEU A 50 11.42 -0.86 0.02
CA LEU A 50 12.65 -0.09 -0.09
C LEU A 50 12.59 0.67 -1.41
N SER A 51 12.08 1.91 -1.38
CA SER A 51 12.04 2.78 -2.56
C SER A 51 13.05 3.90 -2.42
N THR A 52 13.80 4.17 -3.49
CA THR A 52 14.71 5.31 -3.63
C THR A 52 14.03 6.48 -4.33
N THR A 53 12.88 6.27 -4.95
CA THR A 53 12.16 7.26 -5.74
C THR A 53 11.07 7.91 -4.88
N PRO A 54 11.15 9.23 -4.62
CA PRO A 54 10.05 9.96 -4.00
C PRO A 54 8.80 9.94 -4.88
N GLY A 55 7.64 9.82 -4.26
CA GLY A 55 6.39 9.74 -5.01
C GLY A 55 5.21 9.33 -4.15
N ARG A 56 4.02 9.44 -4.73
CA ARG A 56 2.76 9.00 -4.12
C ARG A 56 2.23 7.80 -4.89
N TYR A 57 2.22 6.65 -4.24
CA TYR A 57 1.87 5.36 -4.82
C TYR A 57 0.49 4.93 -4.33
N PRO A 58 -0.50 4.72 -5.22
CA PRO A 58 -1.82 4.31 -4.81
C PRO A 58 -1.82 2.85 -4.33
N VAL A 59 -2.52 2.61 -3.22
CA VAL A 59 -2.79 1.26 -2.69
C VAL A 59 -4.18 0.85 -3.11
N ARG A 60 -4.29 -0.15 -3.98
CA ARG A 60 -5.57 -0.69 -4.46
C ARG A 60 -5.84 -2.06 -3.86
N PHE A 61 -7.12 -2.37 -3.75
CA PHE A 61 -7.60 -3.69 -3.34
C PHE A 61 -8.66 -4.18 -4.32
N ARG A 62 -8.57 -5.46 -4.66
CA ARG A 62 -9.55 -6.20 -5.44
C ARG A 62 -10.02 -7.38 -4.61
N ALA A 63 -11.30 -7.39 -4.24
CA ALA A 63 -11.90 -8.54 -3.58
C ALA A 63 -11.95 -9.73 -4.56
N VAL A 64 -11.98 -10.95 -4.04
CA VAL A 64 -12.29 -12.14 -4.84
C VAL A 64 -13.73 -12.56 -4.53
N PRO A 65 -14.60 -12.82 -5.53
CA PRO A 65 -14.30 -12.99 -6.96
C PRO A 65 -14.41 -11.73 -7.83
N ASP A 66 -14.48 -10.54 -7.24
CA ASP A 66 -14.67 -9.29 -7.98
C ASP A 66 -13.54 -8.98 -8.98
N THR A 67 -13.90 -8.30 -10.06
CA THR A 67 -12.95 -7.82 -11.07
C THR A 67 -12.55 -6.36 -10.86
N GLU A 68 -13.37 -5.61 -10.13
CA GLU A 68 -13.15 -4.20 -9.86
C GLU A 68 -12.15 -3.98 -8.72
N SER A 69 -11.31 -2.95 -8.88
CA SER A 69 -10.38 -2.53 -7.84
C SER A 69 -10.84 -1.22 -7.20
N ARG A 70 -10.72 -1.12 -5.88
CA ARG A 70 -11.01 0.09 -5.10
C ARG A 70 -9.74 0.66 -4.49
N LEU A 71 -9.64 1.99 -4.43
CA LEU A 71 -8.50 2.65 -3.78
C LEU A 71 -8.68 2.65 -2.26
N LEU A 72 -7.72 2.04 -1.55
CA LEU A 72 -7.67 2.02 -0.09
C LEU A 72 -6.96 3.25 0.48
N GLY A 73 -5.91 3.72 -0.21
CA GLY A 73 -5.04 4.76 0.31
C GLY A 73 -3.83 5.02 -0.56
N PHE A 74 -2.81 5.60 0.04
CA PHE A 74 -1.56 5.92 -0.62
C PHE A 74 -0.35 5.63 0.27
N VAL A 75 0.74 5.23 -0.36
CA VAL A 75 2.08 5.27 0.24
C VAL A 75 2.79 6.49 -0.32
N GLN A 76 3.25 7.37 0.55
CA GLN A 76 4.03 8.54 0.17
C GLN A 76 5.50 8.31 0.52
N VAL A 77 6.35 8.19 -0.49
CA VAL A 77 7.81 8.17 -0.29
C VAL A 77 8.31 9.60 -0.38
N VAL A 78 8.92 10.09 0.69
CA VAL A 78 9.55 11.41 0.75
C VAL A 78 11.07 11.28 0.73
N PRO A 79 11.83 12.27 0.24
CA PRO A 79 13.28 12.26 0.34
C PRO A 79 13.72 12.04 1.79
N ALA A 80 14.78 11.26 1.99
CA ALA A 80 15.44 11.23 3.28
C ALA A 80 16.03 12.62 3.57
N PRO A 81 15.92 13.13 4.81
CA PRO A 81 16.64 14.35 5.18
C PRO A 81 18.13 14.14 4.92
N LEU A 82 18.78 15.13 4.29
CA LEU A 82 20.23 15.13 4.14
C LEU A 82 20.87 15.16 5.53
N PRO A 83 21.96 14.42 5.76
CA PRO A 83 22.71 14.46 7.02
C PRO A 83 23.32 15.84 7.28
#